data_AF-A0AAX3T9Z8-F1
#
_entry.id   AF-A0AAX3T9Z8-F1
#
_cell.length_a   1.000
_cell.length_b   1.000
_cell.length_c   1.000
_cell.angle_alpha   90.00
_cell.angle_beta   90.00
_cell.angle_gamma   90.00
#
_symmetry.space_group_name_H-M   'P 1'
#
loop_
_entity.id
_entity.type
_entity.pdbx_description
1 polymer ?
#
loop_
_entity_poly.entity_id
_entity_poly.type
_entity_poly.pdbx_seq_one_letter_code
_entity_poly.pdbx_strand_id
1 'polypeptide(L)'
;MASVDEVEDALKSRRRDASVSVVFTQAKTAESWKKSEISTFQAGILDFLSDDHKYPHAEYLENGREVFDEVLSKVGRIRNGKPNARIYLATTARESSDREIIAAIDSLRTSVEDTGLFHEVDAVLIDRDLIVELWTSSDGSVEATLKLFGNAPFPATSGIDESYVVTVRAQDFISSILSDKNGKLRQRIFDENVRDFIGVDSDVNAEMGTTLNDEPRQKRFGILNNGVTIIAPDVRLSAFEMYLRDFQIVNGCQTSNVLFRNRDIVDGDATLVLKIVETSDPSVVDDIVRSTNRQTKVEESQFLATLDAIKMIDRYFVARAEDDEYQLFFERRTDQFSSHEDVKAIRVFDIREIARCVAAMFLDKPDLASRYPNRLTGEMRGLVFDNTYREEVFYVAAYTLYRIRLLLANRKIDGRFVKLRWHILMAVRYYVCGDSIANLSSPKIETSARKIREFIEDGSDKRIAELNALCAAIVDIDEITRDKVKSSALTADVKRRAIESRKNAGKRQSF
;
A
#
# COMPACT_ATOMS: atom_id res chain seq x y z
N MET A 1 6.39 -7.48 -33.78
CA MET A 1 5.60 -8.46 -33.00
C MET A 1 6.28 -9.80 -33.12
N ALA A 2 5.89 -10.81 -32.34
CA ALA A 2 6.43 -12.15 -32.54
C ALA A 2 5.97 -12.69 -33.91
N SER A 3 6.84 -13.43 -34.59
CA SER A 3 6.57 -14.01 -35.91
C SER A 3 6.38 -15.53 -35.86
N VAL A 4 5.86 -16.08 -36.96
CA VAL A 4 5.79 -17.53 -37.22
C VAL A 4 7.19 -18.18 -37.09
N ASP A 5 8.24 -17.51 -37.56
CA ASP A 5 9.63 -18.00 -37.45
C ASP A 5 10.11 -18.12 -35.99
N GLU A 6 9.75 -17.17 -35.13
CA GLU A 6 10.09 -17.20 -33.70
C GLU A 6 9.42 -18.38 -32.98
N VAL A 7 8.16 -18.70 -33.35
CA VAL A 7 7.45 -19.89 -32.84
C VAL A 7 8.16 -21.16 -33.30
N GLU A 8 8.46 -21.26 -34.60
CA GLU A 8 9.18 -22.40 -35.17
C GLU A 8 10.52 -22.65 -34.46
N ASP A 9 11.35 -21.64 -34.25
CA ASP A 9 12.67 -21.80 -33.63
C ASP A 9 12.59 -22.07 -32.11
N ALA A 10 11.59 -21.49 -31.42
CA ALA A 10 11.28 -21.82 -30.03
C ALA A 10 10.81 -23.27 -29.82
N LEU A 11 10.25 -23.90 -30.86
CA LEU A 11 9.78 -25.30 -30.88
C LEU A 11 10.75 -26.29 -31.56
N LYS A 12 11.69 -25.82 -32.40
CA LYS A 12 12.78 -26.63 -32.99
C LYS A 12 13.86 -26.97 -31.96
N SER A 13 14.17 -26.03 -31.06
CA SER A 13 15.34 -26.07 -30.17
C SER A 13 15.20 -26.98 -28.93
N ARG A 14 14.02 -27.54 -28.65
CA ARG A 14 13.73 -28.22 -27.37
C ARG A 14 13.80 -29.75 -27.45
N ARG A 15 14.43 -30.37 -26.44
CA ARG A 15 14.44 -31.84 -26.19
C ARG A 15 13.21 -32.36 -25.42
N ARG A 16 12.28 -31.48 -25.05
CA ARG A 16 11.04 -31.77 -24.30
C ARG A 16 9.94 -30.85 -24.81
N ASP A 17 8.71 -31.33 -24.72
CA ASP A 17 7.52 -30.61 -25.18
C ASP A 17 7.43 -29.21 -24.55
N ALA A 18 7.01 -28.23 -25.34
CA ALA A 18 6.87 -26.85 -24.90
C ALA A 18 5.59 -26.66 -24.09
N SER A 19 5.69 -26.05 -22.91
CA SER A 19 4.52 -25.41 -22.29
C SER A 19 4.22 -24.15 -23.09
N VAL A 20 3.02 -24.06 -23.66
CA VAL A 20 2.56 -22.90 -24.43
C VAL A 20 1.30 -22.35 -23.77
N SER A 21 1.19 -21.02 -23.67
CA SER A 21 0.02 -20.33 -23.12
C SER A 21 -0.36 -19.18 -24.03
N VAL A 22 -1.64 -19.12 -24.40
CA VAL A 22 -2.24 -18.02 -25.16
C VAL A 22 -2.88 -17.07 -24.16
N VAL A 23 -2.51 -15.79 -24.21
CA VAL A 23 -2.92 -14.80 -23.22
C VAL A 23 -3.87 -13.80 -23.85
N PHE A 24 -5.11 -13.77 -23.36
CA PHE A 24 -6.13 -12.82 -23.78
C PHE A 24 -6.30 -11.76 -22.70
N THR A 25 -5.99 -10.50 -22.99
CA THR A 25 -6.06 -9.41 -22.00
C THR A 25 -6.92 -8.26 -22.50
N GLN A 26 -7.83 -7.78 -21.65
CA GLN A 26 -8.52 -6.50 -21.82
C GLN A 26 -8.35 -5.67 -20.55
N ALA A 27 -8.03 -4.38 -20.69
CA ALA A 27 -7.91 -3.44 -19.58
C ALA A 27 -8.85 -2.24 -19.75
N LYS A 28 -9.39 -1.71 -18.64
CA LYS A 28 -10.24 -0.51 -18.58
C LYS A 28 -9.89 0.37 -17.38
N THR A 29 -10.01 1.67 -17.53
CA THR A 29 -9.91 2.66 -16.43
C THR A 29 -11.24 2.91 -15.70
N ALA A 30 -12.20 1.99 -15.83
CA ALA A 30 -13.54 2.12 -15.27
C ALA A 30 -13.62 1.52 -13.86
N GLU A 31 -14.10 2.31 -12.89
CA GLU A 31 -14.27 1.89 -11.49
C GLU A 31 -15.51 1.00 -11.23
N SER A 32 -16.08 0.41 -12.27
CA SER A 32 -17.30 -0.40 -12.18
C SER A 32 -17.28 -1.53 -13.21
N TRP A 33 -17.39 -2.77 -12.73
CA TRP A 33 -17.63 -3.94 -13.58
C TRP A 33 -18.93 -3.82 -14.37
N LYS A 34 -18.92 -4.28 -15.63
CA LYS A 34 -20.12 -4.39 -16.46
C LYS A 34 -20.12 -5.71 -17.20
N LYS A 35 -21.21 -6.48 -17.06
CA LYS A 35 -21.45 -7.72 -17.79
C LYS A 35 -21.35 -7.54 -19.31
N SER A 36 -21.80 -6.41 -19.84
CA SER A 36 -21.67 -6.07 -21.26
C SER A 36 -20.23 -5.99 -21.76
N GLU A 37 -19.27 -5.60 -20.90
CA GLU A 37 -17.85 -5.53 -21.27
C GLU A 37 -17.24 -6.94 -21.28
N ILE A 38 -17.59 -7.79 -20.31
CA ILE A 38 -17.23 -9.22 -20.29
C ILE A 38 -17.78 -9.94 -21.53
N SER A 39 -19.07 -9.79 -21.84
CA SER A 39 -19.69 -10.43 -23.00
C SER A 39 -19.15 -9.90 -24.35
N THR A 40 -18.72 -8.63 -24.41
CA THR A 40 -18.02 -8.10 -25.59
C THR A 40 -16.64 -8.72 -25.74
N PHE A 41 -15.91 -8.93 -24.63
CA PHE A 41 -14.60 -9.58 -24.64
C PHE A 41 -14.71 -11.08 -25.01
N GLN A 42 -15.69 -11.78 -24.44
CA GLN A 42 -16.08 -13.15 -24.81
C GLN A 42 -16.34 -13.28 -26.32
N ALA A 43 -17.16 -12.39 -26.89
CA ALA A 43 -17.46 -12.40 -28.32
C ALA A 43 -16.21 -12.16 -29.19
N GLY A 44 -15.30 -11.28 -28.77
CA GLY A 44 -14.04 -11.04 -29.47
C GLY A 44 -13.05 -12.22 -29.40
N ILE A 45 -12.98 -12.91 -28.25
CA ILE A 45 -12.15 -14.11 -28.10
C ILE A 45 -12.70 -15.26 -28.96
N LEU A 46 -14.02 -15.50 -28.93
CA LEU A 46 -14.64 -16.58 -29.71
C LEU A 46 -14.55 -16.33 -31.23
N ASP A 47 -14.66 -15.07 -31.68
CA ASP A 47 -14.42 -14.69 -33.07
C ASP A 47 -12.95 -14.95 -33.49
N PHE A 48 -11.99 -14.52 -32.68
CA PHE A 48 -10.55 -14.79 -32.91
C PHE A 48 -10.22 -16.28 -32.94
N LEU A 49 -10.89 -17.10 -32.13
CA LEU A 49 -10.69 -18.56 -32.08
C LEU A 49 -11.43 -19.32 -33.19
N SER A 50 -12.37 -18.70 -33.91
CA SER A 50 -13.15 -19.35 -34.96
C SER A 50 -12.38 -19.43 -36.29
N ASP A 51 -12.62 -20.49 -37.08
CA ASP A 51 -11.97 -20.66 -38.40
C ASP A 51 -12.47 -19.69 -39.48
N ASP A 52 -13.60 -19.00 -39.21
CA ASP A 52 -14.32 -18.16 -40.15
C ASP A 52 -14.77 -16.86 -39.45
N HIS A 53 -13.78 -16.12 -38.94
CA HIS A 53 -13.95 -14.89 -38.16
C HIS A 53 -14.75 -13.82 -38.94
N LYS A 54 -15.61 -13.09 -38.22
CA LYS A 54 -16.61 -12.17 -38.78
C LYS A 54 -16.40 -10.71 -38.41
N TYR A 55 -15.66 -10.42 -37.35
CA TYR A 55 -15.32 -9.05 -37.03
C TYR A 55 -14.11 -8.56 -37.85
N PRO A 56 -14.04 -7.25 -38.17
CA PRO A 56 -12.84 -6.67 -38.77
C PRO A 56 -11.70 -6.73 -37.75
N HIS A 57 -10.66 -7.48 -38.07
CA HIS A 57 -9.44 -7.53 -37.28
C HIS A 57 -8.52 -6.37 -37.64
N ALA A 58 -7.56 -6.09 -36.76
CA ALA A 58 -6.44 -5.20 -37.06
C ALA A 58 -5.20 -6.04 -37.37
N GLU A 59 -4.24 -5.48 -38.10
CA GLU A 59 -2.98 -6.13 -38.51
C GLU A 59 -2.28 -6.91 -37.37
N TYR A 60 -2.34 -6.42 -36.13
CA TYR A 60 -1.76 -7.11 -34.96
C TYR A 60 -2.54 -8.34 -34.48
N LEU A 61 -3.85 -8.40 -34.73
CA LEU A 61 -4.70 -9.57 -34.50
C LEU A 61 -4.53 -10.59 -35.63
N GLU A 62 -4.35 -10.13 -36.87
CA GLU A 62 -4.06 -10.99 -38.03
C GLU A 62 -2.71 -11.71 -37.84
N ASN A 63 -1.62 -10.99 -37.56
CA ASN A 63 -0.34 -11.59 -37.12
C ASN A 63 -0.52 -12.47 -35.87
N GLY A 64 -1.38 -12.07 -34.93
CA GLY A 64 -1.68 -12.87 -33.74
C GLY A 64 -2.35 -14.21 -34.05
N ARG A 65 -3.20 -14.23 -35.08
CA ARG A 65 -3.90 -15.43 -35.55
C ARG A 65 -2.95 -16.35 -36.33
N GLU A 66 -2.11 -15.82 -37.22
CA GLU A 66 -1.07 -16.60 -37.91
C GLU A 66 -0.13 -17.32 -36.92
N VAL A 67 0.30 -16.62 -35.87
CA VAL A 67 1.09 -17.18 -34.77
C VAL A 67 0.34 -18.25 -33.97
N PHE A 68 -0.98 -18.08 -33.77
CA PHE A 68 -1.82 -19.06 -33.07
C PHE A 68 -2.06 -20.33 -33.92
N ASP A 69 -2.36 -20.18 -35.21
CA ASP A 69 -2.55 -21.31 -36.13
C ASP A 69 -1.25 -22.12 -36.31
N GLU A 70 -0.09 -21.48 -36.35
CA GLU A 70 1.19 -22.19 -36.36
C GLU A 70 1.44 -22.96 -35.05
N VAL A 71 1.08 -22.39 -33.90
CA VAL A 71 1.12 -23.12 -32.62
C VAL A 71 0.23 -24.38 -32.69
N LEU A 72 -0.99 -24.27 -33.21
CA LEU A 72 -1.88 -25.43 -33.40
C LEU A 72 -1.33 -26.43 -34.44
N SER A 73 -0.60 -25.98 -35.47
CA SER A 73 0.05 -26.86 -36.44
C SER A 73 1.11 -27.78 -35.80
N LYS A 74 1.74 -27.36 -34.70
CA LYS A 74 2.77 -28.13 -33.97
C LYS A 74 2.26 -28.82 -32.68
N VAL A 75 0.96 -29.11 -32.51
CA VAL A 75 0.41 -29.77 -31.29
C VAL A 75 1.23 -30.95 -30.76
N GLY A 76 1.82 -31.77 -31.63
CA GLY A 76 2.72 -32.87 -31.27
C GLY A 76 4.06 -32.49 -30.63
N ARG A 77 4.33 -31.19 -30.42
CA ARG A 77 5.46 -30.64 -29.63
C ARG A 77 5.00 -29.82 -28.43
N ILE A 78 3.69 -29.72 -28.19
CA ILE A 78 3.12 -28.97 -27.06
C ILE A 78 2.86 -29.94 -25.91
N ARG A 79 3.23 -29.53 -24.71
CA ARG A 79 3.00 -30.29 -23.48
C ARG A 79 1.51 -30.54 -23.31
N ASN A 80 1.13 -31.78 -23.02
CA ASN A 80 -0.27 -32.24 -22.94
C ASN A 80 -1.05 -32.13 -24.27
N GLY A 81 -0.37 -31.88 -25.39
CA GLY A 81 -0.95 -31.89 -26.75
C GLY A 81 -1.76 -30.66 -27.15
N LYS A 82 -1.94 -29.67 -26.26
CA LYS A 82 -2.66 -28.41 -26.52
C LYS A 82 -2.08 -27.27 -25.69
N PRO A 83 -2.16 -26.01 -26.13
CA PRO A 83 -1.81 -24.86 -25.30
C PRO A 83 -2.79 -24.69 -24.13
N ASN A 84 -2.42 -23.86 -23.15
CA ASN A 84 -3.33 -23.33 -22.13
C ASN A 84 -3.88 -21.96 -22.57
N ALA A 85 -5.10 -21.59 -22.16
CA ALA A 85 -5.62 -20.23 -22.28
C ALA A 85 -5.59 -19.51 -20.94
N ARG A 86 -5.14 -18.25 -20.92
CA ARG A 86 -5.10 -17.40 -19.74
C ARG A 86 -5.77 -16.07 -20.07
N ILE A 87 -6.93 -15.81 -19.47
CA ILE A 87 -7.83 -14.73 -19.84
C ILE A 87 -7.94 -13.74 -18.67
N TYR A 88 -7.66 -12.47 -18.95
CA TYR A 88 -7.56 -11.41 -17.94
C TYR A 88 -8.41 -10.20 -18.34
N LEU A 89 -9.40 -9.85 -17.50
CA LEU A 89 -10.12 -8.58 -17.62
C LEU A 89 -9.76 -7.68 -16.43
N ALA A 90 -8.96 -6.66 -16.68
CA ALA A 90 -8.47 -5.72 -15.68
C ALA A 90 -9.30 -4.44 -15.63
N THR A 91 -9.73 -4.02 -14.43
CA THR A 91 -10.43 -2.74 -14.22
C THR A 91 -10.00 -2.05 -12.93
N THR A 92 -10.20 -0.74 -12.84
CA THR A 92 -9.96 0.04 -11.60
C THR A 92 -11.11 -0.06 -10.59
N ALA A 93 -12.08 -0.95 -10.81
CA ALA A 93 -13.10 -1.30 -9.83
C ALA A 93 -12.50 -2.10 -8.67
N ARG A 94 -13.16 -2.13 -7.51
CA ARG A 94 -12.87 -3.11 -6.45
C ARG A 94 -13.43 -4.49 -6.82
N GLU A 95 -13.03 -5.54 -6.10
CA GLU A 95 -13.56 -6.91 -6.24
C GLU A 95 -15.10 -6.93 -6.33
N SER A 96 -15.66 -7.79 -7.17
CA SER A 96 -17.11 -7.91 -7.38
C SER A 96 -17.70 -9.14 -6.71
N SER A 97 -18.64 -8.91 -5.78
CA SER A 97 -19.54 -9.94 -5.26
C SER A 97 -20.85 -10.08 -6.06
N ASP A 98 -20.97 -9.37 -7.19
CA ASP A 98 -22.16 -9.44 -8.06
C ASP A 98 -22.18 -10.77 -8.84
N ARG A 99 -23.25 -11.54 -8.62
CA ARG A 99 -23.49 -12.83 -9.27
C ARG A 99 -23.57 -12.71 -10.79
N GLU A 100 -24.04 -11.59 -11.35
CA GLU A 100 -24.08 -11.40 -12.81
C GLU A 100 -22.69 -11.19 -13.41
N ILE A 101 -21.75 -10.63 -12.65
CA ILE A 101 -20.35 -10.42 -13.05
C ILE A 101 -19.57 -11.73 -12.93
N ILE A 102 -19.73 -12.45 -11.82
CA ILE A 102 -19.10 -13.75 -11.58
C ILE A 102 -19.59 -14.79 -12.61
N ALA A 103 -20.90 -14.87 -12.86
CA ALA A 103 -21.45 -15.78 -13.87
C ALA A 103 -21.04 -15.41 -15.31
N ALA A 104 -20.74 -14.14 -15.60
CA ALA A 104 -20.29 -13.72 -16.92
C ALA A 104 -18.84 -14.15 -17.20
N ILE A 105 -17.92 -14.04 -16.22
CA ILE A 105 -16.53 -14.49 -16.41
C ILE A 105 -16.43 -16.03 -16.44
N ASP A 106 -17.25 -16.74 -15.66
CA ASP A 106 -17.33 -18.20 -15.72
C ASP A 106 -17.95 -18.69 -17.04
N SER A 107 -19.00 -18.03 -17.53
CA SER A 107 -19.55 -18.31 -18.87
C SER A 107 -18.54 -18.05 -20.00
N LEU A 108 -17.67 -17.04 -19.85
CA LEU A 108 -16.56 -16.79 -20.78
C LEU A 108 -15.56 -17.96 -20.73
N ARG A 109 -15.13 -18.38 -19.52
CA ARG A 109 -14.25 -19.55 -19.32
C ARG A 109 -14.80 -20.80 -20.02
N THR A 110 -16.03 -21.20 -19.68
CA THR A 110 -16.67 -22.38 -20.27
C THR A 110 -16.80 -22.27 -21.79
N SER A 111 -17.13 -21.09 -22.33
CA SER A 111 -17.23 -20.91 -23.80
C SER A 111 -15.89 -21.14 -24.51
N VAL A 112 -14.76 -20.84 -23.85
CA VAL A 112 -13.42 -21.09 -24.40
C VAL A 112 -12.98 -22.54 -24.18
N GLU A 113 -13.38 -23.18 -23.07
CA GLU A 113 -13.22 -24.62 -22.84
C GLU A 113 -13.96 -25.45 -23.91
N ASP A 114 -15.21 -25.08 -24.22
CA ASP A 114 -16.08 -25.74 -25.21
C ASP A 114 -15.54 -25.68 -26.65
N THR A 115 -14.59 -24.79 -26.96
CA THR A 115 -13.88 -24.81 -28.26
C THR A 115 -13.03 -26.07 -28.44
N GLY A 116 -12.63 -26.71 -27.34
CA GLY A 116 -11.72 -27.85 -27.35
C GLY A 116 -10.28 -27.53 -27.79
N LEU A 117 -9.92 -26.27 -28.03
CA LEU A 117 -8.59 -25.87 -28.51
C LEU A 117 -7.50 -25.93 -27.42
N PHE A 118 -7.90 -25.88 -26.15
CA PHE A 118 -6.99 -25.75 -25.01
C PHE A 118 -6.95 -27.01 -24.11
N HIS A 119 -5.89 -27.13 -23.32
CA HIS A 119 -5.74 -28.13 -22.25
C HIS A 119 -6.33 -27.63 -20.91
N GLU A 120 -6.16 -26.35 -20.61
CA GLU A 120 -6.51 -25.66 -19.37
C GLU A 120 -6.94 -24.23 -19.73
N VAL A 121 -7.98 -23.70 -19.10
CA VAL A 121 -8.52 -22.37 -19.36
C VAL A 121 -8.80 -21.66 -18.04
N ASP A 122 -8.05 -20.59 -17.76
CA ASP A 122 -8.31 -19.72 -16.61
C ASP A 122 -8.86 -18.39 -17.08
N ALA A 123 -9.92 -17.90 -16.43
CA ALA A 123 -10.48 -16.57 -16.68
C ALA A 123 -10.59 -15.79 -15.36
N VAL A 124 -9.87 -14.68 -15.27
CA VAL A 124 -9.66 -13.92 -14.03
C VAL A 124 -10.08 -12.46 -14.23
N LEU A 125 -10.89 -11.98 -13.29
CA LEU A 125 -11.15 -10.55 -13.12
C LEU A 125 -10.01 -9.97 -12.29
N ILE A 126 -9.28 -8.99 -12.84
CA ILE A 126 -8.23 -8.28 -12.10
C ILE A 126 -8.80 -6.94 -11.64
N ASP A 127 -9.13 -6.84 -10.36
CA ASP A 127 -9.56 -5.60 -9.73
C ASP A 127 -8.40 -4.66 -9.38
N ARG A 128 -8.74 -3.47 -8.91
CA ARG A 128 -7.83 -2.40 -8.48
C ARG A 128 -6.74 -2.88 -7.53
N ASP A 129 -7.08 -3.72 -6.55
CA ASP A 129 -6.17 -4.07 -5.46
C ASP A 129 -5.17 -5.14 -5.95
N LEU A 130 -5.62 -6.09 -6.78
CA LEU A 130 -4.74 -7.02 -7.51
C LEU A 130 -3.90 -6.32 -8.59
N ILE A 131 -4.38 -5.28 -9.27
CA ILE A 131 -3.56 -4.46 -10.18
C ILE A 131 -2.38 -3.83 -9.41
N VAL A 132 -2.62 -3.30 -8.21
CA VAL A 132 -1.57 -2.67 -7.40
C VAL A 132 -0.59 -3.72 -6.86
N GLU A 133 -1.04 -4.92 -6.51
CA GLU A 133 -0.17 -6.05 -6.16
C GLU A 133 0.71 -6.47 -7.35
N LEU A 134 0.12 -6.72 -8.52
CA LEU A 134 0.84 -7.09 -9.74
C LEU A 134 1.87 -6.02 -10.15
N TRP A 135 1.50 -4.75 -10.09
CA TRP A 135 2.42 -3.63 -10.29
C TRP A 135 3.57 -3.66 -9.28
N THR A 136 3.26 -3.82 -7.99
CA THR A 136 4.28 -3.92 -6.93
C THR A 136 5.23 -5.11 -7.16
N SER A 137 4.74 -6.24 -7.67
CA SER A 137 5.57 -7.41 -8.03
C SER A 137 6.41 -7.21 -9.29
N SER A 138 6.03 -6.29 -10.18
CA SER A 138 6.68 -6.09 -11.49
C SER A 138 8.07 -5.46 -11.42
N ASP A 139 8.41 -4.82 -10.29
CA ASP A 139 9.79 -4.39 -9.96
C ASP A 139 10.77 -5.57 -9.80
N GLY A 140 10.26 -6.80 -9.77
CA GLY A 140 11.02 -8.05 -9.73
C GLY A 140 11.01 -8.72 -8.35
N SER A 141 11.17 -10.04 -8.37
CA SER A 141 11.19 -10.86 -7.17
C SER A 141 12.41 -10.56 -6.29
N VAL A 142 12.19 -10.52 -4.97
CA VAL A 142 13.28 -10.27 -4.01
C VAL A 142 13.90 -11.60 -3.59
N GLU A 143 14.92 -12.01 -4.32
CA GLU A 143 15.56 -13.32 -4.14
C GLU A 143 16.92 -13.23 -3.43
N ALA A 144 17.27 -14.28 -2.69
CA ALA A 144 18.55 -14.44 -2.01
C ALA A 144 18.88 -15.92 -1.77
N THR A 145 20.17 -16.24 -1.69
CA THR A 145 20.65 -17.54 -1.17
C THR A 145 21.59 -17.28 -0.01
N LEU A 146 21.26 -17.85 1.16
CA LEU A 146 22.07 -17.76 2.38
C LEU A 146 22.88 -19.04 2.59
N LYS A 147 24.11 -18.88 3.10
CA LYS A 147 24.94 -19.97 3.61
C LYS A 147 24.76 -20.10 5.11
N LEU A 148 24.52 -21.33 5.56
CA LEU A 148 24.18 -21.66 6.94
C LEU A 148 25.35 -22.39 7.62
N PHE A 149 25.65 -22.04 8.87
CA PHE A 149 26.45 -22.90 9.75
C PHE A 149 25.64 -24.12 10.22
N GLY A 150 24.31 -23.98 10.29
CA GLY A 150 23.38 -25.02 10.70
C GLY A 150 21.95 -24.51 10.72
N ASN A 151 21.00 -25.44 10.77
CA ASN A 151 19.57 -25.19 10.90
C ASN A 151 18.97 -26.08 12.00
N ALA A 152 17.83 -25.64 12.54
CA ALA A 152 16.96 -26.44 13.39
C ALA A 152 15.50 -26.16 12.96
N PRO A 153 14.77 -27.14 12.40
CA PRO A 153 13.38 -26.97 12.01
C PRO A 153 12.46 -26.88 13.22
N PHE A 154 11.38 -26.11 13.10
CA PHE A 154 10.23 -26.20 14.00
C PHE A 154 9.28 -27.33 13.56
N PRO A 155 8.39 -27.82 14.44
CA PRO A 155 7.30 -28.70 14.03
C PRO A 155 6.33 -28.00 13.05
N ALA A 156 5.93 -28.70 11.99
CA ALA A 156 4.91 -28.23 11.04
C ALA A 156 3.63 -27.79 11.77
N THR A 157 3.06 -26.66 11.34
CA THR A 157 1.96 -25.98 12.02
C THR A 157 0.99 -25.44 10.96
N SER A 158 -0.32 -25.42 11.23
CA SER A 158 -1.31 -24.93 10.26
C SER A 158 -0.99 -23.51 9.77
N GLY A 159 -0.93 -23.32 8.45
CA GLY A 159 -0.58 -22.03 7.82
C GLY A 159 0.92 -21.70 7.78
N ILE A 160 1.80 -22.65 8.17
CA ILE A 160 3.26 -22.56 8.00
C ILE A 160 3.72 -23.87 7.36
N ASP A 161 4.24 -23.78 6.14
CA ASP A 161 4.65 -24.95 5.37
C ASP A 161 5.96 -25.54 5.93
N GLU A 162 7.00 -24.71 6.02
CA GLU A 162 8.28 -25.00 6.67
C GLU A 162 8.71 -23.84 7.58
N SER A 163 9.49 -24.08 8.63
CA SER A 163 10.14 -23.00 9.38
C SER A 163 11.36 -23.45 10.16
N TYR A 164 12.34 -22.56 10.30
CA TYR A 164 13.68 -22.86 10.80
C TYR A 164 14.21 -21.78 11.73
N VAL A 165 15.04 -22.18 12.70
CA VAL A 165 16.09 -21.32 13.26
C VAL A 165 17.39 -21.66 12.53
N VAL A 166 18.10 -20.65 12.01
CA VAL A 166 19.38 -20.84 11.32
C VAL A 166 20.44 -19.88 11.84
N THR A 167 21.70 -20.29 11.80
CA THR A 167 22.85 -19.41 12.11
C THR A 167 23.64 -19.13 10.85
N VAL A 168 23.86 -17.86 10.54
CA VAL A 168 24.57 -17.36 9.34
C VAL A 168 25.73 -16.46 9.73
N ARG A 169 26.63 -16.14 8.78
CA ARG A 169 27.58 -15.03 8.95
C ARG A 169 26.86 -13.70 8.76
N ALA A 170 27.24 -12.69 9.54
CA ALA A 170 26.74 -11.34 9.36
C ALA A 170 27.08 -10.78 7.96
N GLN A 171 28.27 -11.09 7.43
CA GLN A 171 28.66 -10.73 6.06
C GLN A 171 27.77 -11.37 4.98
N ASP A 172 27.43 -12.66 5.10
CA ASP A 172 26.55 -13.37 4.16
C ASP A 172 25.13 -12.78 4.20
N PHE A 173 24.64 -12.42 5.39
CA PHE A 173 23.36 -11.73 5.59
C PHE A 173 23.36 -10.34 4.95
N ILE A 174 24.39 -9.51 5.20
CA ILE A 174 24.49 -8.17 4.61
C ILE A 174 24.55 -8.24 3.08
N SER A 175 25.36 -9.14 2.51
CA SER A 175 25.53 -9.24 1.06
C SER A 175 24.35 -9.89 0.34
N SER A 176 23.78 -10.98 0.88
CA SER A 176 22.73 -11.74 0.19
C SER A 176 21.31 -11.21 0.44
N ILE A 177 21.04 -10.72 1.66
CA ILE A 177 19.69 -10.29 2.10
C ILE A 177 19.56 -8.78 2.05
N LEU A 178 20.48 -8.04 2.69
CA LEU A 178 20.34 -6.60 2.86
C LEU A 178 20.73 -5.79 1.63
N SER A 179 21.69 -6.25 0.83
CA SER A 179 22.26 -5.47 -0.29
C SER A 179 21.55 -5.72 -1.62
N ASP A 180 21.22 -4.67 -2.36
CA ASP A 180 20.81 -4.72 -3.76
C ASP A 180 22.02 -4.93 -4.70
N LYS A 181 21.76 -5.00 -6.01
CA LYS A 181 22.80 -5.16 -7.05
C LYS A 181 23.78 -3.98 -7.13
N ASN A 182 23.50 -2.87 -6.46
CA ASN A 182 24.30 -1.64 -6.40
C ASN A 182 25.00 -1.45 -5.05
N GLY A 183 24.87 -2.40 -4.11
CA GLY A 183 25.40 -2.28 -2.75
C GLY A 183 24.60 -1.34 -1.82
N LYS A 184 23.36 -1.00 -2.17
CA LYS A 184 22.43 -0.21 -1.34
C LYS A 184 21.52 -1.13 -0.51
N LEU A 185 20.98 -0.60 0.58
CA LEU A 185 20.02 -1.34 1.42
C LEU A 185 18.69 -1.57 0.66
N ARG A 186 18.23 -2.82 0.57
CA ARG A 186 16.92 -3.19 -0.01
C ARG A 186 15.78 -2.74 0.93
N GLN A 187 15.40 -1.46 0.90
CA GLN A 187 14.39 -0.92 1.83
C GLN A 187 13.06 -1.71 1.85
N ARG A 188 12.66 -2.25 0.69
CA ARG A 188 11.41 -3.01 0.52
C ARG A 188 11.33 -4.33 1.29
N ILE A 189 12.43 -4.85 1.83
CA ILE A 189 12.37 -6.05 2.70
C ILE A 189 11.88 -5.72 4.12
N PHE A 190 11.66 -4.43 4.43
CA PHE A 190 11.20 -3.98 5.74
C PHE A 190 9.74 -3.50 5.73
N ASP A 191 8.97 -3.73 4.65
CA ASP A 191 7.67 -3.08 4.46
C ASP A 191 6.56 -3.58 5.39
N GLU A 192 6.72 -4.78 5.94
CA GLU A 192 5.89 -5.34 7.02
C GLU A 192 6.40 -5.05 8.45
N ASN A 193 7.44 -4.22 8.64
CA ASN A 193 7.78 -3.73 9.99
C ASN A 193 6.80 -2.65 10.46
N VAL A 194 6.48 -2.69 11.75
CA VAL A 194 5.64 -1.70 12.44
C VAL A 194 6.38 -0.40 12.82
N ARG A 195 7.69 -0.36 12.64
CA ARG A 195 8.56 0.79 12.95
C ARG A 195 9.77 0.82 12.00
N ASP A 196 10.23 2.02 11.66
CA ASP A 196 11.39 2.23 10.79
C ASP A 196 12.70 2.36 11.60
N PHE A 197 13.82 2.63 10.93
CA PHE A 197 15.12 2.82 11.59
C PHE A 197 15.17 4.13 12.41
N ILE A 198 15.54 4.02 13.70
CA ILE A 198 15.37 5.11 14.69
C ILE A 198 16.54 6.12 14.68
N GLY A 199 17.56 5.89 13.84
CA GLY A 199 18.85 6.60 13.90
C GLY A 199 19.89 5.85 14.73
N VAL A 200 21.14 6.29 14.65
CA VAL A 200 22.27 5.60 15.32
C VAL A 200 22.30 5.88 16.82
N ASP A 201 21.88 7.09 17.21
CA ASP A 201 22.06 7.65 18.57
C ASP A 201 21.04 7.16 19.61
N SER A 202 20.18 6.18 19.25
CA SER A 202 19.36 5.48 20.25
C SER A 202 20.21 4.44 21.01
N ASP A 203 20.02 4.33 22.33
CA ASP A 203 20.86 3.52 23.22
C ASP A 203 21.18 2.11 22.68
N VAL A 204 20.17 1.43 22.14
CA VAL A 204 20.27 0.07 21.60
C VAL A 204 21.10 0.02 20.31
N ASN A 205 20.95 1.01 19.43
CA ASN A 205 21.69 1.08 18.17
C ASN A 205 23.15 1.49 18.41
N ALA A 206 23.39 2.36 19.39
CA ALA A 206 24.73 2.70 19.86
C ALA A 206 25.43 1.51 20.53
N GLU A 207 24.73 0.69 21.34
CA GLU A 207 25.30 -0.54 21.91
C GLU A 207 25.59 -1.60 20.84
N MET A 208 24.71 -1.81 19.86
CA MET A 208 24.98 -2.70 18.73
C MET A 208 26.20 -2.22 17.92
N GLY A 209 26.30 -0.93 17.61
CA GLY A 209 27.46 -0.34 16.93
C GLY A 209 28.75 -0.50 17.73
N THR A 210 28.71 -0.25 19.04
CA THR A 210 29.85 -0.48 19.96
C THR A 210 30.26 -1.96 19.97
N THR A 211 29.30 -2.88 19.91
CA THR A 211 29.54 -4.34 19.90
C THR A 211 30.21 -4.81 18.61
N LEU A 212 30.00 -4.13 17.48
CA LEU A 212 30.68 -4.42 16.20
C LEU A 212 32.09 -3.81 16.11
N ASN A 213 32.36 -2.72 16.86
CA ASN A 213 33.68 -2.06 16.88
C ASN A 213 34.69 -2.72 17.85
N ASP A 214 34.29 -3.72 18.63
CA ASP A 214 35.12 -4.47 19.58
C ASP A 214 35.23 -5.93 19.10
N GLU A 215 36.42 -6.35 18.62
CA GLU A 215 36.60 -7.69 18.03
C GLU A 215 36.14 -8.83 18.97
N PRO A 216 36.51 -8.89 20.27
CA PRO A 216 36.02 -9.92 21.18
C PRO A 216 34.49 -9.96 21.38
N ARG A 217 33.79 -8.81 21.27
CA ARG A 217 32.33 -8.70 21.34
C ARG A 217 31.66 -8.98 19.99
N GLN A 218 32.27 -8.61 18.87
CA GLN A 218 31.72 -8.83 17.53
C GLN A 218 31.52 -10.33 17.24
N LYS A 219 32.46 -11.17 17.68
CA LYS A 219 32.34 -12.65 17.58
C LYS A 219 31.24 -13.24 18.47
N ARG A 220 30.63 -12.42 19.34
CA ARG A 220 29.47 -12.74 20.18
C ARG A 220 28.19 -12.05 19.71
N PHE A 221 28.20 -11.30 18.60
CA PHE A 221 27.08 -10.47 18.17
C PHE A 221 25.77 -11.27 18.04
N GLY A 222 25.80 -12.46 17.43
CA GLY A 222 24.65 -13.35 17.31
C GLY A 222 24.12 -13.97 18.62
N ILE A 223 24.86 -13.82 19.73
CA ILE A 223 24.45 -14.22 21.09
C ILE A 223 23.92 -13.02 21.87
N LEU A 224 24.45 -11.81 21.59
CA LEU A 224 24.08 -10.56 22.24
C LEU A 224 22.85 -9.88 21.63
N ASN A 225 22.32 -10.39 20.51
CA ASN A 225 21.16 -9.86 19.81
C ASN A 225 20.03 -10.90 19.75
N ASN A 226 18.77 -10.43 19.73
CA ASN A 226 17.57 -11.27 19.62
C ASN A 226 17.40 -11.96 18.24
N GLY A 227 18.32 -11.76 17.31
CA GLY A 227 18.25 -12.24 15.94
C GLY A 227 17.36 -11.39 15.02
N VAL A 228 16.98 -11.97 13.88
CA VAL A 228 16.10 -11.37 12.86
C VAL A 228 15.04 -12.40 12.48
N THR A 229 13.77 -12.00 12.31
CA THR A 229 12.72 -12.88 11.77
C THR A 229 12.41 -12.50 10.33
N ILE A 230 12.47 -13.48 9.44
CA ILE A 230 12.12 -13.38 8.01
C ILE A 230 10.91 -14.28 7.73
N ILE A 231 9.95 -13.77 6.97
CA ILE A 231 8.88 -14.56 6.34
C ILE A 231 9.08 -14.55 4.83
N ALA A 232 8.77 -15.64 4.15
CA ALA A 232 8.79 -15.75 2.69
C ALA A 232 7.70 -16.72 2.19
N PRO A 233 7.14 -16.53 0.99
CA PRO A 233 6.21 -17.50 0.37
C PRO A 233 6.91 -18.67 -0.34
N ASP A 234 8.25 -18.68 -0.44
CA ASP A 234 9.04 -19.75 -1.09
C ASP A 234 10.43 -19.84 -0.41
N VAL A 235 10.66 -20.94 0.32
CA VAL A 235 11.86 -21.24 1.11
C VAL A 235 12.39 -22.62 0.73
N ARG A 236 13.62 -22.69 0.22
CA ARG A 236 14.21 -23.98 -0.23
C ARG A 236 15.53 -24.25 0.46
N LEU A 237 15.51 -25.17 1.41
CA LEU A 237 16.70 -25.65 2.13
C LEU A 237 17.38 -26.79 1.37
N SER A 238 18.66 -26.62 1.04
CA SER A 238 19.53 -27.60 0.40
C SER A 238 20.80 -27.79 1.22
N ALA A 239 20.75 -28.71 2.18
CA ALA A 239 21.80 -29.03 3.16
C ALA A 239 22.24 -27.82 4.03
N PHE A 240 23.15 -26.99 3.52
CA PHE A 240 23.70 -25.80 4.20
C PHE A 240 23.52 -24.51 3.39
N GLU A 241 22.78 -24.55 2.28
CA GLU A 241 22.34 -23.36 1.55
C GLU A 241 20.81 -23.25 1.60
N MET A 242 20.29 -22.05 1.80
CA MET A 242 18.85 -21.76 1.85
C MET A 242 18.53 -20.66 0.85
N TYR A 243 17.72 -20.99 -0.16
CA TYR A 243 17.13 -20.03 -1.06
C TYR A 243 15.87 -19.44 -0.43
N LEU A 244 15.71 -18.12 -0.57
CA LEU A 244 14.56 -17.35 -0.13
C LEU A 244 14.10 -16.48 -1.30
N ARG A 245 12.79 -16.45 -1.54
CA ARG A 245 12.17 -15.61 -2.55
C ARG A 245 11.02 -14.79 -1.97
N ASP A 246 10.90 -13.55 -2.43
CA ASP A 246 9.81 -12.61 -2.11
C ASP A 246 9.63 -12.39 -0.60
N PHE A 247 10.77 -12.33 0.10
CA PHE A 247 10.86 -12.33 1.55
C PHE A 247 10.71 -10.94 2.21
N GLN A 248 10.27 -10.95 3.47
CA GLN A 248 10.14 -9.78 4.34
C GLN A 248 10.79 -10.03 5.70
N ILE A 249 11.64 -9.10 6.16
CA ILE A 249 12.09 -9.01 7.55
C ILE A 249 10.94 -8.40 8.36
N VAL A 250 10.34 -9.17 9.26
CA VAL A 250 9.23 -8.72 10.12
C VAL A 250 9.66 -8.32 11.54
N ASN A 251 10.89 -8.69 11.92
CA ASN A 251 11.51 -8.28 13.18
C ASN A 251 13.03 -8.24 12.99
N GLY A 252 13.70 -7.23 13.57
CA GLY A 252 15.15 -7.03 13.43
C GLY A 252 15.56 -5.89 12.48
N CYS A 253 14.65 -5.00 12.09
CA CYS A 253 14.93 -3.79 11.30
C CYS A 253 16.12 -2.96 11.84
N GLN A 254 16.19 -2.76 13.17
CA GLN A 254 17.28 -2.01 13.80
C GLN A 254 18.63 -2.71 13.65
N THR A 255 18.70 -4.00 14.03
CA THR A 255 19.91 -4.84 13.93
C THR A 255 20.40 -4.93 12.48
N SER A 256 19.49 -5.08 11.52
CA SER A 256 19.81 -5.11 10.09
C SER A 256 20.39 -3.79 9.59
N ASN A 257 19.80 -2.66 10.00
CA ASN A 257 20.32 -1.34 9.65
C ASN A 257 21.69 -1.05 10.28
N VAL A 258 21.92 -1.43 11.54
CA VAL A 258 23.23 -1.26 12.19
C VAL A 258 24.29 -2.15 11.54
N LEU A 259 23.97 -3.40 11.20
CA LEU A 259 24.85 -4.28 10.42
C LEU A 259 25.19 -3.70 9.05
N PHE A 260 24.21 -3.20 8.29
CA PHE A 260 24.44 -2.61 6.97
C PHE A 260 25.27 -1.30 7.04
N ARG A 261 25.02 -0.46 8.04
CA ARG A 261 25.78 0.79 8.26
C ARG A 261 27.23 0.51 8.66
N ASN A 262 27.49 -0.55 9.42
CA ASN A 262 28.84 -0.95 9.86
C ASN A 262 29.48 -2.04 8.98
N ARG A 263 28.90 -2.41 7.83
CA ARG A 263 29.33 -3.55 7.00
C ARG A 263 30.83 -3.57 6.66
N ASP A 264 31.45 -2.39 6.58
CA ASP A 264 32.86 -2.22 6.23
C ASP A 264 33.83 -2.61 7.38
N ILE A 265 33.32 -2.81 8.60
CA ILE A 265 34.05 -3.30 9.79
C ILE A 265 33.55 -4.67 10.31
N VAL A 266 32.46 -5.21 9.75
CA VAL A 266 31.90 -6.51 10.16
C VAL A 266 32.85 -7.62 9.73
N ASP A 267 33.43 -8.34 10.70
CA ASP A 267 34.36 -9.45 10.43
C ASP A 267 33.65 -10.74 9.96
N GLY A 268 34.46 -11.72 9.54
CA GLY A 268 33.97 -13.02 9.02
C GLY A 268 33.60 -14.05 10.10
N ASP A 269 33.89 -13.77 11.38
CA ASP A 269 33.54 -14.59 12.54
C ASP A 269 32.20 -14.13 13.17
N ALA A 270 31.77 -12.89 12.89
CA ALA A 270 30.50 -12.32 13.30
C ALA A 270 29.31 -13.17 12.81
N THR A 271 28.54 -13.71 13.75
CA THR A 271 27.37 -14.55 13.48
C THR A 271 26.06 -13.80 13.72
N LEU A 272 24.98 -14.27 13.10
CA LEU A 272 23.62 -13.83 13.33
C LEU A 272 22.67 -15.03 13.34
N VAL A 273 21.71 -15.03 14.28
CA VAL A 273 20.60 -15.99 14.32
C VAL A 273 19.43 -15.42 13.53
N LEU A 274 18.89 -16.20 12.60
CA LEU A 274 17.67 -15.88 11.86
C LEU A 274 16.57 -16.88 12.23
N LYS A 275 15.33 -16.41 12.40
CA LYS A 275 14.13 -17.24 12.32
C LYS A 275 13.54 -17.07 10.92
N ILE A 276 13.38 -18.16 10.19
CA ILE A 276 12.81 -18.21 8.85
C ILE A 276 11.45 -18.92 8.93
N VAL A 277 10.44 -18.36 8.27
CA VAL A 277 9.10 -18.96 8.19
C VAL A 277 8.63 -18.94 6.73
N GLU A 278 8.28 -20.11 6.20
CA GLU A 278 7.59 -20.24 4.92
C GLU A 278 6.08 -20.13 5.14
N THR A 279 5.46 -19.10 4.59
CA THR A 279 4.00 -18.94 4.55
C THR A 279 3.59 -17.87 3.54
N SER A 280 2.42 -18.08 2.94
CA SER A 280 1.69 -17.08 2.15
C SER A 280 0.39 -16.62 2.82
N ASP A 281 0.08 -17.10 4.03
CA ASP A 281 -1.15 -16.78 4.77
C ASP A 281 -1.04 -15.40 5.47
N PRO A 282 -1.86 -14.39 5.08
CA PRO A 282 -1.77 -13.04 5.66
C PRO A 282 -2.09 -12.99 7.16
N SER A 283 -2.89 -13.94 7.68
CA SER A 283 -3.23 -14.00 9.09
C SER A 283 -2.04 -14.48 9.93
N VAL A 284 -1.30 -15.46 9.42
CA VAL A 284 -0.06 -15.96 10.04
C VAL A 284 1.03 -14.89 9.98
N VAL A 285 1.12 -14.13 8.89
CA VAL A 285 2.02 -12.96 8.77
C VAL A 285 1.73 -11.93 9.87
N ASP A 286 0.47 -11.48 10.01
CA ASP A 286 0.10 -10.48 11.02
C ASP A 286 0.29 -11.00 12.45
N ASP A 287 0.02 -12.28 12.74
CA ASP A 287 0.28 -12.87 14.05
C ASP A 287 1.79 -13.00 14.37
N ILE A 288 2.64 -13.29 13.39
CA ILE A 288 4.10 -13.28 13.57
C ILE A 288 4.61 -11.85 13.76
N VAL A 289 4.15 -10.88 12.96
CA VAL A 289 4.48 -9.45 13.12
C VAL A 289 4.06 -8.95 14.51
N ARG A 290 2.84 -9.28 14.96
CA ARG A 290 2.32 -8.94 16.29
C ARG A 290 3.11 -9.60 17.42
N SER A 291 3.35 -10.91 17.35
CA SER A 291 3.99 -11.66 18.44
C SER A 291 5.46 -11.34 18.61
N THR A 292 6.23 -11.19 17.52
CA THR A 292 7.66 -10.86 17.58
C THR A 292 7.90 -9.42 18.06
N ASN A 293 7.14 -8.45 17.55
CA ASN A 293 7.32 -7.05 17.95
C ASN A 293 6.67 -6.71 19.31
N ARG A 294 5.79 -7.54 19.85
CA ARG A 294 5.32 -7.44 21.25
C ARG A 294 6.37 -7.85 22.30
N GLN A 295 7.45 -8.52 21.89
CA GLN A 295 8.57 -8.84 22.80
C GLN A 295 9.52 -7.65 23.00
N THR A 296 9.45 -6.64 22.13
CA THR A 296 10.07 -5.33 22.32
C THR A 296 9.02 -4.30 22.73
N LYS A 297 9.45 -3.11 23.16
CA LYS A 297 8.57 -2.05 23.68
C LYS A 297 7.90 -1.27 22.53
N VAL A 298 7.05 -1.95 21.76
CA VAL A 298 6.25 -1.39 20.66
C VAL A 298 4.85 -1.05 21.17
N GLU A 299 4.42 0.20 20.95
CA GLU A 299 3.11 0.70 21.36
C GLU A 299 1.99 0.10 20.48
N GLU A 300 0.80 -0.19 21.04
CA GLU A 300 -0.26 -0.87 20.27
C GLU A 300 -0.65 -0.10 18.99
N SER A 301 -0.58 1.24 19.00
CA SER A 301 -0.85 2.06 17.83
C SER A 301 0.14 1.90 16.67
N GLN A 302 1.33 1.31 16.88
CA GLN A 302 2.30 1.05 15.80
C GLN A 302 1.87 -0.16 14.95
N PHE A 303 1.14 -1.11 15.53
CA PHE A 303 0.53 -2.23 14.78
C PHE A 303 -0.63 -1.81 13.86
N LEU A 304 -0.96 -0.53 13.79
CA LEU A 304 -1.87 -0.01 12.76
C LEU A 304 -1.18 0.05 11.39
N ALA A 305 0.16 0.10 11.35
CA ALA A 305 0.96 0.08 10.12
C ALA A 305 0.79 -1.22 9.29
N THR A 306 0.24 -2.29 9.87
CA THR A 306 -0.04 -3.56 9.19
C THR A 306 -1.40 -3.57 8.47
N LEU A 307 -2.33 -2.67 8.82
CA LEU A 307 -3.70 -2.70 8.30
C LEU A 307 -3.75 -2.28 6.81
N ASP A 308 -4.53 -3.00 6.00
CA ASP A 308 -4.60 -2.75 4.55
C ASP A 308 -5.10 -1.34 4.21
N ALA A 309 -6.09 -0.84 4.96
CA ALA A 309 -6.55 0.54 4.81
C ALA A 309 -5.41 1.57 5.01
N ILE A 310 -4.49 1.30 5.95
CA ILE A 310 -3.32 2.14 6.21
C ILE A 310 -2.27 1.96 5.10
N LYS A 311 -2.06 0.74 4.59
CA LYS A 311 -1.19 0.48 3.42
C LYS A 311 -1.71 1.15 2.14
N MET A 312 -3.03 1.21 1.92
CA MET A 312 -3.62 1.91 0.78
C MET A 312 -3.52 3.44 0.91
N ILE A 313 -3.68 4.00 2.11
CA ILE A 313 -3.45 5.43 2.36
C ILE A 313 -1.98 5.79 2.07
N ASP A 314 -1.03 4.97 2.50
CA ASP A 314 0.41 5.15 2.23
C ASP A 314 0.70 5.16 0.72
N ARG A 315 0.26 4.12 0.00
CA ARG A 315 0.37 4.03 -1.47
C ARG A 315 -0.30 5.22 -2.18
N TYR A 316 -1.45 5.69 -1.69
CA TYR A 316 -2.18 6.82 -2.28
C TYR A 316 -1.51 8.19 -2.02
N PHE A 317 -0.85 8.38 -0.88
CA PHE A 317 -0.02 9.56 -0.64
C PHE A 317 1.22 9.56 -1.53
N VAL A 318 1.87 8.40 -1.71
CA VAL A 318 3.05 8.24 -2.59
C VAL A 318 2.70 8.46 -4.07
N ALA A 319 1.64 7.82 -4.59
CA ALA A 319 1.21 7.96 -5.99
C ALA A 319 0.85 9.40 -6.38
N ARG A 320 0.58 10.25 -5.39
CA ARG A 320 0.30 11.68 -5.53
C ARG A 320 1.41 12.57 -4.94
N ALA A 321 2.63 12.07 -4.91
CA ALA A 321 3.81 12.91 -4.85
C ALA A 321 4.07 13.59 -6.20
N GLU A 322 3.72 12.90 -7.30
CA GLU A 322 4.12 13.26 -8.66
C GLU A 322 3.32 14.46 -9.23
N ASP A 323 2.10 14.68 -8.75
CA ASP A 323 1.16 15.70 -9.24
C ASP A 323 1.13 17.03 -8.44
N ASP A 324 1.72 17.11 -7.23
CA ASP A 324 1.42 18.20 -6.27
C ASP A 324 2.68 18.94 -5.76
N GLU A 325 2.79 20.24 -6.07
CA GLU A 325 3.83 21.16 -5.56
C GLU A 325 3.95 21.14 -4.01
N TYR A 326 2.86 20.76 -3.34
CA TYR A 326 2.69 20.66 -1.90
C TYR A 326 2.62 19.21 -1.38
N GLN A 327 3.27 18.26 -2.05
CA GLN A 327 3.47 16.86 -1.61
C GLN A 327 3.47 16.72 -0.08
N LEU A 328 2.58 15.86 0.41
CA LEU A 328 2.50 15.45 1.81
C LEU A 328 3.09 14.05 1.98
N PHE A 329 3.60 13.77 3.17
CA PHE A 329 4.23 12.51 3.52
C PHE A 329 3.41 11.84 4.62
N PHE A 330 2.93 10.62 4.37
CA PHE A 330 2.20 9.84 5.36
C PHE A 330 3.16 8.93 6.13
N GLU A 331 3.36 9.20 7.42
CA GLU A 331 4.22 8.40 8.28
C GLU A 331 3.44 7.16 8.77
N ARG A 332 3.48 6.10 7.95
CA ARG A 332 2.91 4.79 8.27
C ARG A 332 3.71 4.10 9.37
N ARG A 333 5.04 4.03 9.22
CA ARG A 333 5.96 3.48 10.23
C ARG A 333 6.49 4.63 11.08
N THR A 334 6.57 4.47 12.40
CA THR A 334 7.17 5.53 13.25
C THR A 334 8.63 5.75 12.85
N ASP A 335 9.05 7.02 12.80
CA ASP A 335 10.38 7.51 12.43
C ASP A 335 10.75 7.38 10.92
N GLN A 336 9.81 6.98 10.05
CA GLN A 336 10.02 6.73 8.60
C GLN A 336 10.64 7.91 7.83
N PHE A 337 10.33 9.16 8.20
CA PHE A 337 10.91 10.34 7.55
C PHE A 337 11.99 11.05 8.36
N SER A 338 12.36 10.52 9.53
CA SER A 338 13.26 11.17 10.49
C SER A 338 14.65 11.50 9.95
N SER A 339 15.15 10.73 8.98
CA SER A 339 16.47 10.92 8.36
C SER A 339 16.45 11.50 6.94
N HIS A 340 15.32 12.06 6.49
CA HIS A 340 15.18 12.64 5.15
C HIS A 340 15.27 14.18 5.20
N GLU A 341 16.44 14.74 4.89
CA GLU A 341 16.68 16.20 4.99
C GLU A 341 15.75 17.06 4.12
N ASP A 342 15.34 16.56 2.95
CA ASP A 342 14.38 17.24 2.07
C ASP A 342 12.94 17.26 2.62
N VAL A 343 12.61 16.38 3.57
CA VAL A 343 11.24 16.17 4.06
C VAL A 343 10.94 17.11 5.23
N LYS A 344 10.34 18.26 4.89
CA LYS A 344 9.94 19.28 5.86
C LYS A 344 8.84 18.74 6.77
N ALA A 345 9.12 18.55 8.06
CA ALA A 345 8.22 17.98 9.07
C ALA A 345 6.77 18.52 9.10
N ILE A 346 6.53 19.79 8.69
CA ILE A 346 5.18 20.35 8.56
C ILE A 346 4.30 19.66 7.48
N ARG A 347 4.92 18.98 6.51
CA ARG A 347 4.28 18.16 5.46
C ARG A 347 4.13 16.68 5.87
N VAL A 348 4.65 16.27 7.04
CA VAL A 348 4.57 14.88 7.54
C VAL A 348 3.33 14.71 8.42
N PHE A 349 2.62 13.60 8.23
CA PHE A 349 1.38 13.25 8.94
C PHE A 349 1.42 11.80 9.38
N ASP A 350 1.46 11.53 10.69
CA ASP A 350 1.41 10.17 11.22
C ASP A 350 -0.02 9.58 11.20
N ILE A 351 -0.14 8.27 11.38
CA ILE A 351 -1.43 7.56 11.56
C ILE A 351 -2.33 8.30 12.56
N ARG A 352 -1.77 8.80 13.67
CA ARG A 352 -2.52 9.50 14.72
C ARG A 352 -3.04 10.85 14.26
N GLU A 353 -2.32 11.60 13.44
CA GLU A 353 -2.79 12.88 12.91
C GLU A 353 -3.77 12.71 11.77
N ILE A 354 -3.57 11.75 10.85
CA ILE A 354 -4.59 11.39 9.84
C ILE A 354 -5.91 10.99 10.52
N ALA A 355 -5.85 10.17 11.57
CA ALA A 355 -7.03 9.79 12.35
C ALA A 355 -7.81 11.01 12.89
N ARG A 356 -7.08 12.03 13.38
CA ARG A 356 -7.66 13.28 13.89
C ARG A 356 -8.21 14.16 12.79
N CYS A 357 -7.54 14.21 11.62
CA CYS A 357 -7.99 14.96 10.46
C CYS A 357 -9.35 14.43 9.96
N VAL A 358 -9.47 13.12 9.73
CA VAL A 358 -10.71 12.48 9.26
C VAL A 358 -11.81 12.55 10.33
N ALA A 359 -11.50 12.23 11.59
CA ALA A 359 -12.47 12.31 12.68
C ALA A 359 -13.05 13.73 12.86
N ALA A 360 -12.21 14.76 12.73
CA ALA A 360 -12.65 16.14 12.80
C ALA A 360 -13.43 16.59 11.55
N MET A 361 -12.91 16.33 10.36
CA MET A 361 -13.48 16.85 9.11
C MET A 361 -14.76 16.13 8.69
N PHE A 362 -14.80 14.80 8.79
CA PHE A 362 -15.81 13.98 8.13
C PHE A 362 -16.74 13.21 9.08
N LEU A 363 -16.34 13.00 10.33
CA LEU A 363 -17.07 12.18 11.31
C LEU A 363 -17.70 12.98 12.48
N ASP A 364 -17.73 14.32 12.38
CA ASP A 364 -18.23 15.27 13.39
C ASP A 364 -17.60 15.09 14.79
N LYS A 365 -16.29 14.83 14.88
CA LYS A 365 -15.56 14.53 16.15
C LYS A 365 -14.31 15.41 16.39
N PRO A 366 -14.37 16.74 16.24
CA PRO A 366 -13.23 17.64 16.48
C PRO A 366 -12.85 17.72 17.98
N ASP A 367 -13.78 17.39 18.88
CA ASP A 367 -13.58 17.26 20.33
C ASP A 367 -12.70 16.04 20.68
N LEU A 368 -13.00 14.86 20.11
CA LEU A 368 -12.19 13.65 20.26
C LEU A 368 -10.85 13.81 19.55
N ALA A 369 -10.82 14.41 18.36
CA ALA A 369 -9.59 14.78 17.68
C ALA A 369 -8.72 15.73 18.53
N SER A 370 -9.33 16.62 19.32
CA SER A 370 -8.59 17.46 20.25
C SER A 370 -8.07 16.70 21.48
N ARG A 371 -8.88 15.83 22.10
CA ARG A 371 -8.63 15.29 23.45
C ARG A 371 -8.17 13.83 23.51
N TYR A 372 -8.66 12.97 22.63
CA TYR A 372 -8.54 11.52 22.72
C TYR A 372 -8.00 10.88 21.42
N PRO A 373 -6.82 11.31 20.90
CA PRO A 373 -6.27 10.74 19.68
C PRO A 373 -6.06 9.21 19.79
N ASN A 374 -5.64 8.72 20.96
CA ASN A 374 -5.46 7.29 21.21
C ASN A 374 -6.78 6.49 21.14
N ARG A 375 -7.95 7.12 21.33
CA ARG A 375 -9.26 6.49 21.16
C ARG A 375 -9.63 6.34 19.68
N LEU A 376 -9.24 7.32 18.86
CA LEU A 376 -9.41 7.28 17.39
C LEU A 376 -8.55 6.17 16.76
N THR A 377 -7.34 5.95 17.27
CA THR A 377 -6.43 4.88 16.83
C THR A 377 -6.66 3.54 17.55
N GLY A 378 -7.47 3.51 18.61
CA GLY A 378 -7.78 2.31 19.41
C GLY A 378 -9.21 1.84 19.17
N GLU A 379 -10.07 2.02 20.17
CA GLU A 379 -11.50 1.66 20.17
C GLU A 379 -12.25 2.03 18.88
N MET A 380 -11.97 3.22 18.31
CA MET A 380 -12.69 3.75 17.15
C MET A 380 -11.95 3.51 15.82
N ARG A 381 -10.87 2.71 15.79
CA ARG A 381 -10.03 2.53 14.61
C ARG A 381 -10.80 2.07 13.37
N GLY A 382 -11.77 1.17 13.53
CA GLY A 382 -12.61 0.68 12.43
C GLY A 382 -13.62 1.69 11.88
N LEU A 383 -13.95 2.76 12.62
CA LEU A 383 -14.79 3.86 12.13
C LEU A 383 -13.98 4.94 11.41
N VAL A 384 -12.71 5.08 11.79
CA VAL A 384 -11.78 6.10 11.28
C VAL A 384 -11.05 5.59 10.03
N PHE A 385 -10.61 4.33 10.04
CA PHE A 385 -9.89 3.63 8.98
C PHE A 385 -10.75 2.48 8.41
N ASP A 386 -12.01 2.76 8.15
CA ASP A 386 -12.92 1.87 7.41
C ASP A 386 -12.32 1.61 6.01
N ASN A 387 -12.10 0.35 5.64
CA ASN A 387 -11.43 0.00 4.39
C ASN A 387 -12.29 0.32 3.15
N THR A 388 -13.58 0.63 3.31
CA THR A 388 -14.46 1.02 2.21
C THR A 388 -14.32 2.50 1.85
N TYR A 389 -13.83 3.36 2.74
CA TYR A 389 -13.63 4.79 2.46
C TYR A 389 -12.67 5.01 1.29
N ARG A 390 -12.93 6.02 0.46
CA ARG A 390 -12.01 6.47 -0.59
C ARG A 390 -10.79 7.14 0.02
N GLU A 391 -9.62 6.84 -0.53
CA GLU A 391 -8.31 7.23 -0.01
C GLU A 391 -8.13 8.77 -0.03
N GLU A 392 -8.79 9.47 -0.95
CA GLU A 392 -8.89 10.93 -1.03
C GLU A 392 -9.52 11.58 0.23
N VAL A 393 -10.33 10.86 1.01
CA VAL A 393 -10.93 11.38 2.26
C VAL A 393 -9.85 11.67 3.31
N PHE A 394 -8.88 10.78 3.45
CA PHE A 394 -7.73 10.93 4.35
C PHE A 394 -6.80 12.04 3.85
N TYR A 395 -6.56 12.04 2.54
CA TYR A 395 -5.69 12.96 1.83
C TYR A 395 -6.13 14.42 1.93
N VAL A 396 -7.39 14.73 1.61
CA VAL A 396 -7.90 16.11 1.66
C VAL A 396 -7.99 16.66 3.09
N ALA A 397 -8.28 15.79 4.07
CA ALA A 397 -8.31 16.19 5.47
C ALA A 397 -6.91 16.59 5.98
N ALA A 398 -5.88 15.84 5.58
CA ALA A 398 -4.48 16.17 5.85
C ALA A 398 -4.04 17.47 5.15
N TYR A 399 -4.31 17.59 3.84
CA TYR A 399 -3.98 18.77 3.04
C TYR A 399 -4.62 20.04 3.61
N THR A 400 -5.89 19.97 4.01
CA THR A 400 -6.57 21.11 4.63
C THR A 400 -5.91 21.51 5.96
N LEU A 401 -5.45 20.55 6.78
CA LEU A 401 -4.69 20.87 8.00
C LEU A 401 -3.32 21.47 7.70
N TYR A 402 -2.61 20.97 6.68
CA TYR A 402 -1.34 21.54 6.21
C TYR A 402 -1.50 23.01 5.80
N ARG A 403 -2.49 23.32 4.97
CA ARG A 403 -2.78 24.70 4.53
C ARG A 403 -3.20 25.60 5.71
N ILE A 404 -4.03 25.11 6.64
CA ILE A 404 -4.38 25.84 7.88
C ILE A 404 -3.12 26.11 8.74
N ARG A 405 -2.22 25.13 8.88
CA ARG A 405 -0.93 25.30 9.59
C ARG A 405 -0.08 26.42 8.96
N LEU A 406 0.06 26.43 7.63
CA LEU A 406 0.78 27.49 6.92
C LEU A 406 0.14 28.88 7.13
N LEU A 407 -1.19 28.99 7.02
CA LEU A 407 -1.89 30.26 7.18
C LEU A 407 -1.80 30.82 8.61
N LEU A 408 -1.81 29.96 9.63
CA LEU A 408 -1.56 30.34 11.03
C LEU A 408 -0.09 30.75 11.24
N ALA A 409 0.88 29.98 10.73
CA ALA A 409 2.31 30.29 10.86
C ALA A 409 2.68 31.62 10.18
N ASN A 410 2.16 31.86 8.98
CA ASN A 410 2.36 33.08 8.19
C ASN A 410 1.48 34.26 8.66
N ARG A 411 0.76 34.12 9.79
CA ARG A 411 -0.14 35.13 10.38
C ARG A 411 -1.24 35.65 9.44
N LYS A 412 -1.56 34.89 8.39
CA LYS A 412 -2.72 35.12 7.52
C LYS A 412 -4.04 34.71 8.20
N ILE A 413 -3.99 33.94 9.29
CA ILE A 413 -5.07 33.73 10.26
C ILE A 413 -4.53 34.07 11.66
N ASP A 414 -5.37 34.61 12.55
CA ASP A 414 -5.02 34.86 13.96
C ASP A 414 -4.53 33.56 14.65
N GLY A 415 -3.29 33.57 15.12
CA GLY A 415 -2.62 32.43 15.74
C GLY A 415 -3.36 31.83 16.95
N ARG A 416 -4.23 32.60 17.63
CA ARG A 416 -5.07 32.10 18.73
C ARG A 416 -5.97 30.93 18.29
N PHE A 417 -6.33 30.86 17.00
CA PHE A 417 -7.13 29.76 16.42
C PHE A 417 -6.39 28.41 16.32
N VAL A 418 -5.08 28.33 16.60
CA VAL A 418 -4.34 27.05 16.61
C VAL A 418 -4.92 26.02 17.61
N LYS A 419 -5.58 26.49 18.68
CA LYS A 419 -6.31 25.68 19.66
C LYS A 419 -7.59 25.04 19.11
N LEU A 420 -8.10 25.54 17.98
CA LEU A 420 -9.36 25.14 17.33
C LEU A 420 -9.18 24.42 15.99
N ARG A 421 -7.95 24.17 15.53
CA ARG A 421 -7.68 23.60 14.18
C ARG A 421 -8.58 22.43 13.75
N TRP A 422 -8.90 21.50 14.65
CA TRP A 422 -9.85 20.39 14.40
C TRP A 422 -11.28 20.89 14.10
N HIS A 423 -11.77 21.86 14.87
CA HIS A 423 -13.06 22.50 14.64
C HIS A 423 -13.06 23.30 13.32
N ILE A 424 -11.91 23.85 12.91
CA ILE A 424 -11.77 24.56 11.62
C ILE A 424 -11.81 23.58 10.45
N LEU A 425 -11.21 22.38 10.54
CA LEU A 425 -11.36 21.33 9.51
C LEU A 425 -12.84 20.95 9.31
N MET A 426 -13.57 20.73 10.41
CA MET A 426 -15.01 20.48 10.38
C MET A 426 -15.77 21.65 9.74
N ALA A 427 -15.46 22.89 10.17
CA ALA A 427 -16.09 24.09 9.66
C ALA A 427 -15.89 24.27 8.15
N VAL A 428 -14.68 24.02 7.63
CA VAL A 428 -14.39 24.08 6.18
C VAL A 428 -15.26 23.07 5.43
N ARG A 429 -15.36 21.81 5.88
CA ARG A 429 -16.23 20.80 5.26
C ARG A 429 -17.71 21.19 5.27
N TYR A 430 -18.22 21.83 6.33
CA TYR A 430 -19.62 22.32 6.34
C TYR A 430 -19.81 23.59 5.51
N TYR A 431 -18.82 24.47 5.48
CA TYR A 431 -18.84 25.70 4.71
C TYR A 431 -18.76 25.46 3.20
N VAL A 432 -17.94 24.50 2.75
CA VAL A 432 -17.69 24.19 1.34
C VAL A 432 -18.73 23.22 0.74
N CYS A 433 -19.16 22.21 1.49
CA CYS A 433 -20.12 21.21 0.99
C CYS A 433 -21.57 21.53 1.35
N GLY A 434 -21.83 22.12 2.52
CA GLY A 434 -23.17 22.23 3.11
C GLY A 434 -23.40 21.14 4.16
N ASP A 435 -24.65 20.87 4.50
CA ASP A 435 -24.98 19.93 5.59
C ASP A 435 -24.69 18.47 5.21
N SER A 436 -25.24 17.99 4.09
CA SER A 436 -24.97 16.66 3.54
C SER A 436 -23.70 16.59 2.68
N ILE A 437 -22.99 15.46 2.74
CA ILE A 437 -21.99 15.02 1.77
C ILE A 437 -22.39 13.64 1.22
N ALA A 438 -21.69 13.15 0.20
CA ALA A 438 -21.76 11.75 -0.19
C ALA A 438 -21.24 10.83 0.94
N ASN A 439 -21.62 9.55 0.90
CA ASN A 439 -20.96 8.53 1.72
C ASN A 439 -19.45 8.48 1.37
N LEU A 440 -18.59 8.37 2.38
CA LEU A 440 -17.12 8.40 2.25
C LEU A 440 -16.56 7.26 1.38
N SER A 441 -17.31 6.16 1.24
CA SER A 441 -16.99 5.00 0.40
C SER A 441 -17.46 5.15 -1.05
N SER A 442 -18.23 6.20 -1.38
CA SER A 442 -18.76 6.42 -2.72
C SER A 442 -17.82 7.32 -3.54
N PRO A 443 -17.55 7.03 -4.83
CA PRO A 443 -16.77 7.94 -5.70
C PRO A 443 -17.30 9.39 -5.75
N LYS A 444 -18.59 9.59 -5.44
CA LYS A 444 -19.20 10.93 -5.29
C LYS A 444 -18.55 11.79 -4.19
N ILE A 445 -17.80 11.20 -3.25
CA ILE A 445 -17.06 11.96 -2.22
C ILE A 445 -15.94 12.80 -2.83
N GLU A 446 -15.35 12.38 -3.94
CA GLU A 446 -14.20 13.05 -4.55
C GLU A 446 -14.59 14.41 -5.15
N THR A 447 -15.83 14.54 -5.61
CA THR A 447 -16.42 15.85 -5.99
C THR A 447 -16.63 16.77 -4.79
N SER A 448 -16.65 16.24 -3.56
CA SER A 448 -16.70 17.03 -2.32
C SER A 448 -15.29 17.35 -1.82
N ALA A 449 -14.38 16.38 -1.83
CA ALA A 449 -12.98 16.54 -1.48
C ALA A 449 -12.26 17.54 -2.39
N ARG A 450 -12.40 17.39 -3.72
CA ARG A 450 -11.85 18.35 -4.69
C ARG A 450 -12.31 19.78 -4.43
N LYS A 451 -13.60 20.01 -4.11
CA LYS A 451 -14.09 21.35 -3.72
C LYS A 451 -13.45 21.89 -2.43
N ILE A 452 -13.17 21.01 -1.46
CA ILE A 452 -12.45 21.38 -0.23
C ILE A 452 -10.99 21.74 -0.55
N ARG A 453 -10.32 20.99 -1.45
CA ARG A 453 -8.97 21.28 -1.94
C ARG A 453 -8.93 22.62 -2.67
N GLU A 454 -9.73 22.78 -3.73
CA GLU A 454 -9.91 24.03 -4.51
C GLU A 454 -10.12 25.24 -3.59
N PHE A 455 -10.89 25.09 -2.50
CA PHE A 455 -11.15 26.15 -1.52
C PHE A 455 -9.96 26.50 -0.61
N ILE A 456 -9.15 25.53 -0.19
CA ILE A 456 -8.04 25.74 0.77
C ILE A 456 -6.66 25.93 0.10
N GLU A 457 -6.58 25.61 -1.19
CA GLU A 457 -5.45 25.83 -2.08
C GLU A 457 -5.43 27.25 -2.66
N ASP A 458 -6.60 27.84 -2.93
CA ASP A 458 -6.77 29.23 -3.36
C ASP A 458 -6.13 30.21 -2.36
N GLY A 459 -4.95 30.71 -2.71
CA GLY A 459 -4.15 31.64 -1.90
C GLY A 459 -4.53 33.11 -2.04
N SER A 460 -5.62 33.44 -2.73
CA SER A 460 -6.03 34.84 -2.94
C SER A 460 -6.41 35.52 -1.61
N ASP A 461 -6.13 36.82 -1.49
CA ASP A 461 -6.54 37.56 -0.29
C ASP A 461 -8.07 37.57 -0.09
N LYS A 462 -8.86 37.39 -1.18
CA LYS A 462 -10.30 37.15 -1.11
C LYS A 462 -10.63 35.85 -0.36
N ARG A 463 -9.97 34.73 -0.70
CA ARG A 463 -10.17 33.44 -0.01
C ARG A 463 -9.68 33.48 1.42
N ILE A 464 -8.53 34.10 1.66
CA ILE A 464 -7.97 34.27 3.01
C ILE A 464 -8.93 35.11 3.88
N ALA A 465 -9.53 36.18 3.34
CA ALA A 465 -10.56 36.94 4.06
C ALA A 465 -11.83 36.12 4.34
N GLU A 466 -12.27 35.31 3.38
CA GLU A 466 -13.42 34.39 3.52
C GLU A 466 -13.18 33.33 4.62
N LEU A 467 -11.99 32.75 4.67
CA LEU A 467 -11.60 31.79 5.72
C LEU A 467 -11.42 32.44 7.10
N ASN A 468 -10.90 33.67 7.18
CA ASN A 468 -10.88 34.43 8.43
C ASN A 468 -12.29 34.75 8.94
N ALA A 469 -13.20 35.14 8.04
CA ALA A 469 -14.60 35.36 8.38
C ALA A 469 -15.28 34.06 8.86
N LEU A 470 -14.95 32.90 8.28
CA LEU A 470 -15.40 31.60 8.79
C LEU A 470 -14.87 31.32 10.21
N CYS A 471 -13.56 31.50 10.44
CA CYS A 471 -12.94 31.31 11.77
C CYS A 471 -13.59 32.21 12.84
N ALA A 472 -13.79 33.49 12.54
CA ALA A 472 -14.45 34.44 13.45
C ALA A 472 -15.94 34.14 13.67
N ALA A 473 -16.63 33.60 12.67
CA ALA A 473 -18.04 33.23 12.80
C ALA A 473 -18.25 32.02 13.70
N ILE A 474 -17.44 30.95 13.54
CA ILE A 474 -17.71 29.66 14.21
C ILE A 474 -17.62 29.73 15.74
N VAL A 475 -16.80 30.61 16.31
CA VAL A 475 -16.74 30.84 17.76
C VAL A 475 -16.05 32.16 18.10
N ASP A 476 -16.43 32.77 19.23
CA ASP A 476 -15.62 33.82 19.85
C ASP A 476 -14.31 33.21 20.38
N ILE A 477 -13.17 33.76 19.95
CA ILE A 477 -11.86 33.19 20.23
C ILE A 477 -11.36 33.48 21.65
N ASP A 478 -11.80 34.57 22.26
CA ASP A 478 -11.42 35.01 23.59
C ASP A 478 -12.21 34.25 24.67
N GLU A 479 -13.45 33.88 24.37
CA GLU A 479 -14.26 32.99 25.20
C GLU A 479 -13.72 31.54 25.31
N ILE A 480 -12.79 31.11 24.45
CA ILE A 480 -12.42 29.70 24.29
C ILE A 480 -11.32 29.24 25.25
N THR A 481 -11.75 28.52 26.29
CA THR A 481 -10.92 27.81 27.28
C THR A 481 -10.49 26.43 26.79
N ARG A 482 -9.49 25.82 27.46
CA ARG A 482 -9.02 24.45 27.18
C ARG A 482 -10.13 23.39 27.29
N ASP A 483 -11.21 23.68 28.03
CA ASP A 483 -12.32 22.74 28.26
C ASP A 483 -13.50 22.94 27.32
N LYS A 484 -13.80 24.17 26.87
CA LYS A 484 -14.79 24.38 25.78
C LYS A 484 -14.40 23.63 24.51
N VAL A 485 -13.11 23.59 24.17
CA VAL A 485 -12.55 22.82 23.02
C VAL A 485 -12.80 21.31 23.12
N LYS A 486 -13.13 20.77 24.30
CA LYS A 486 -13.40 19.34 24.54
C LYS A 486 -14.90 19.01 24.51
N SER A 487 -15.77 19.94 24.12
CA SER A 487 -17.22 19.80 24.28
C SER A 487 -17.95 19.47 22.97
N SER A 488 -18.90 18.55 23.07
CA SER A 488 -19.88 18.27 22.01
C SER A 488 -20.80 19.47 21.74
N ALA A 489 -21.04 20.33 22.74
CA ALA A 489 -21.75 21.60 22.58
C ALA A 489 -21.05 22.53 21.57
N LEU A 490 -19.74 22.78 21.75
CA LEU A 490 -18.95 23.55 20.78
C LEU A 490 -18.93 22.90 19.39
N THR A 491 -18.88 21.57 19.33
CA THR A 491 -18.96 20.83 18.06
C THR A 491 -20.28 21.13 17.32
N ALA A 492 -21.42 21.07 18.03
CA ALA A 492 -22.73 21.41 17.47
C ALA A 492 -22.85 22.89 17.07
N ASP A 493 -22.29 23.81 17.86
CA ASP A 493 -22.24 25.24 17.54
C ASP A 493 -21.43 25.52 16.26
N VAL A 494 -20.21 24.99 16.17
CA VAL A 494 -19.31 25.17 15.02
C VAL A 494 -19.96 24.64 13.74
N LYS A 495 -20.59 23.45 13.79
CA LYS A 495 -21.34 22.88 12.65
C LYS A 495 -22.47 23.80 12.21
N ARG A 496 -23.32 24.26 13.14
CA ARG A 496 -24.43 25.18 12.84
C ARG A 496 -23.95 26.48 12.19
N ARG A 497 -22.97 27.13 12.81
CA ARG A 497 -22.45 28.44 12.36
C ARG A 497 -21.70 28.34 11.03
N ALA A 498 -21.01 27.24 10.73
CA ALA A 498 -20.40 27.02 9.42
C ALA A 498 -21.45 26.92 8.30
N ILE A 499 -22.57 26.24 8.55
CA ILE A 499 -23.72 26.15 7.62
C ILE A 499 -24.40 27.51 7.45
N GLU A 500 -24.53 28.30 8.51
CA GLU A 500 -25.07 29.68 8.47
C GLU A 500 -24.16 30.60 7.64
N SER A 501 -22.84 30.57 7.88
CA SER A 501 -21.85 31.31 7.08
C SER A 501 -21.91 30.96 5.60
N ARG A 502 -22.09 29.67 5.24
CA ARG A 502 -22.30 29.25 3.84
C ARG A 502 -23.55 29.87 3.22
N LYS A 503 -24.68 29.84 3.94
CA LYS A 503 -25.95 30.44 3.49
C LYS A 503 -25.81 31.96 3.27
N ASN A 504 -25.04 32.63 4.13
CA ASN A 504 -24.78 34.07 4.03
C ASN A 504 -23.80 34.42 2.90
N ALA A 505 -22.81 33.57 2.62
CA ALA A 505 -21.89 33.73 1.50
C ALA A 505 -22.59 33.55 0.14
N GLY A 506 -23.43 32.51 -0.01
CA GLY A 506 -24.20 32.28 -1.24
C GLY A 506 -25.13 33.46 -1.59
N LYS A 507 -25.76 34.08 -0.57
CA LYS A 507 -26.57 35.30 -0.73
C LYS A 507 -25.77 36.52 -1.19
N ARG A 508 -24.44 36.56 -1.01
CA ARG A 508 -23.55 37.64 -1.45
C ARG A 508 -22.93 37.40 -2.84
N GLN A 509 -23.28 36.31 -3.51
CA GLN A 509 -22.87 36.00 -4.88
C GLN A 509 -24.07 36.01 -5.86
N SER A 510 -25.27 36.36 -5.36
CA SER A 510 -26.53 36.44 -6.10
C SER A 510 -27.12 37.85 -6.13
N PHE A 511 -26.31 38.84 -5.77
CA PHE A 511 -26.47 40.30 -5.95
C PHE A 511 -25.14 40.84 -6.48
#